data_AF-A0A6V7LL94-F1
#
_entry.id   AF-A0A6V7LL94-F1
#
_cell.length_a   1.000
_cell.length_b   1.000
_cell.length_c   1.000
_cell.angle_alpha   90.00
_cell.angle_beta   90.00
_cell.angle_gamma   90.00
#
_symmetry.space_group_name_H-M   'P 1'
#
loop_
_entity.id
_entity.type
_entity.pdbx_description
1 polymer ?
#
loop_
_entity_poly.entity_id
_entity_poly.type
_entity_poly.pdbx_seq_one_letter_code
_entity_poly.pdbx_strand_id
1 'polypeptide(L)'
;GPLLANCDAKYGSFEALQAELQAYANAHVETSFEFLLMSTHFGNYEANREGFKGLFRKLSDEAWEKAIDIIKFITKRGGRMNFNQLPRFKRN
;
A
#
# COMPACT_ATOMS: atom_id res chain seq x y z
N GLY A 1 28.88 20.67 3.12
CA GLY A 1 28.61 20.54 4.56
C GLY A 1 29.00 19.14 5.01
N PRO A 2 29.33 18.92 6.29
CA PRO A 2 29.71 17.60 6.77
C PRO A 2 28.52 16.62 6.68
N LEU A 3 28.79 15.38 6.28
CA LEU A 3 27.81 14.29 6.27
C LEU A 3 27.58 13.84 7.72
N LEU A 4 26.44 14.20 8.29
CA LEU A 4 26.02 13.74 9.62
C LEU A 4 25.38 12.35 9.50
N ALA A 5 26.21 11.31 9.59
CA ALA A 5 25.79 9.91 9.38
C ALA A 5 24.70 9.42 10.37
N ASN A 6 24.62 10.01 11.57
CA ASN A 6 23.73 9.55 12.64
C ASN A 6 22.60 10.56 12.96
N CYS A 7 22.39 11.58 12.12
CA CYS A 7 21.25 12.50 12.27
C CYS A 7 20.06 11.99 11.46
N ASP A 8 19.55 10.82 11.82
CA ASP A 8 18.37 10.22 11.19
C ASP A 8 17.27 9.86 12.21
N ALA A 9 16.11 9.46 11.72
CA ALA A 9 14.96 9.08 12.54
C ALA A 9 14.89 7.56 12.80
N LYS A 10 15.97 6.81 12.54
CA LYS A 10 15.97 5.35 12.68
C LYS A 10 16.06 4.98 14.16
N TYR A 11 15.12 4.15 14.61
CA TYR A 11 15.03 3.72 15.99
C TYR A 11 14.54 2.27 16.08
N GLY A 12 14.96 1.55 17.13
CA GLY A 12 14.39 0.25 17.50
C GLY A 12 14.60 -0.88 16.49
N SER A 13 15.71 -0.89 15.73
CA SER A 13 15.99 -1.91 14.71
C SER A 13 14.93 -2.00 13.60
N PHE A 14 14.28 -0.87 13.27
CA PHE A 14 13.27 -0.79 12.21
C PHE A 14 13.74 -1.34 10.85
N GLU A 15 15.05 -1.27 10.56
CA GLU A 15 15.64 -1.74 9.31
C GLU A 15 15.30 -3.21 9.01
N ALA A 16 15.19 -4.06 10.04
CA ALA A 16 14.83 -5.47 9.88
C ALA A 16 13.39 -5.67 9.36
N LEU A 17 12.48 -4.75 9.69
CA LEU A 17 11.05 -4.80 9.32
C LEU A 17 10.73 -3.96 8.08
N GLN A 18 11.65 -3.11 7.63
CA GLN A 18 11.42 -2.16 6.54
C GLN A 18 10.98 -2.88 5.26
N ALA A 19 11.64 -3.99 4.91
CA ALA A 19 11.33 -4.74 3.68
C ALA A 19 9.92 -5.35 3.71
N GLU A 20 9.44 -5.79 4.87
CA GLU A 20 8.09 -6.34 5.03
C GLU A 20 7.02 -5.24 4.94
N LEU A 21 7.27 -4.09 5.56
CA LEU A 21 6.37 -2.94 5.46
C LEU A 21 6.29 -2.37 4.05
N GLN A 22 7.41 -2.34 3.32
CA GLN A 22 7.44 -1.96 1.91
C GLN A 22 6.60 -2.94 1.08
N ALA A 23 6.78 -4.25 1.28
CA ALA A 23 5.98 -5.27 0.61
C ALA A 23 4.49 -5.14 0.94
N TYR A 24 4.16 -4.80 2.18
CA TYR A 24 2.78 -4.61 2.64
C TYR A 24 2.13 -3.38 2.01
N ALA A 25 2.84 -2.26 1.91
CA ALA A 25 2.37 -1.08 1.18
C ALA A 25 2.12 -1.40 -0.30
N ASN A 26 3.04 -2.11 -0.96
CA ASN A 26 2.88 -2.49 -2.37
C ASN A 26 1.69 -3.45 -2.57
N ALA A 27 1.44 -4.36 -1.63
CA ALA A 27 0.26 -5.24 -1.68
C ALA A 27 -1.04 -4.43 -1.62
N HIS A 28 -1.12 -3.41 -0.75
CA HIS A 28 -2.30 -2.53 -0.71
C HIS A 28 -2.47 -1.71 -1.99
N VAL A 29 -1.37 -1.24 -2.61
CA VAL A 29 -1.43 -0.58 -3.92
C VAL A 29 -2.00 -1.53 -4.97
N GLU A 30 -1.48 -2.75 -5.09
CA GLU A 30 -1.97 -3.75 -6.05
C GLU A 30 -3.46 -4.06 -5.83
N THR A 31 -3.85 -4.39 -4.60
CA THR A 31 -5.23 -4.68 -4.23
C THR A 31 -6.17 -3.48 -4.47
N SER A 32 -5.70 -2.25 -4.32
CA SER A 32 -6.50 -1.06 -4.64
C SER A 32 -6.90 -1.02 -6.13
N PHE A 33 -6.00 -1.41 -7.03
CA PHE A 33 -6.28 -1.48 -8.45
C PHE A 33 -7.15 -2.68 -8.81
N GLU A 34 -6.97 -3.83 -8.16
CA GLU A 34 -7.85 -5.00 -8.34
C GLU A 34 -9.30 -4.66 -7.98
N PHE A 35 -9.53 -4.01 -6.83
CA PHE A 35 -10.85 -3.55 -6.42
C PHE A 35 -11.41 -2.49 -7.37
N LEU A 36 -10.56 -1.61 -7.91
CA LEU A 36 -11.00 -0.64 -8.91
C LEU A 36 -11.51 -1.32 -10.18
N LEU A 37 -10.80 -2.34 -10.68
CA LEU A 37 -11.22 -3.12 -11.83
C LEU A 37 -12.52 -3.89 -11.57
N MET A 38 -12.72 -4.43 -10.37
CA MET A 38 -14.01 -5.03 -10.01
C MET A 38 -15.12 -4.00 -9.96
N SER A 39 -14.86 -2.80 -9.43
CA SER A 39 -15.84 -1.71 -9.42
C SER A 39 -16.27 -1.33 -10.83
N THR A 40 -15.35 -1.25 -11.80
CA THR A 40 -15.69 -0.91 -13.19
C THR A 40 -16.42 -2.05 -13.88
N HIS A 41 -16.06 -3.31 -13.61
CA HIS A 41 -16.77 -4.48 -14.13
C HIS A 41 -18.24 -4.52 -13.68
N PHE A 42 -18.51 -4.35 -12.38
CA PHE A 42 -19.88 -4.36 -11.87
C PHE A 42 -20.68 -3.10 -12.19
N GLY A 43 -20.00 -2.00 -12.52
CA GLY A 43 -20.60 -0.71 -12.88
C GLY A 43 -20.84 -0.50 -14.38
N ASN A 44 -20.63 -1.52 -15.22
CA ASN A 44 -20.93 -1.42 -16.65
C ASN A 44 -22.44 -1.54 -16.93
N TYR A 45 -22.85 -1.24 -18.17
CA TYR A 45 -24.26 -1.24 -18.56
C TYR A 45 -24.89 -2.65 -18.59
N GLU A 46 -24.09 -3.71 -18.69
CA GLU A 46 -24.55 -5.11 -18.79
C GLU A 46 -24.84 -5.70 -17.41
N ALA A 47 -23.89 -5.60 -16.49
CA ALA A 47 -24.00 -6.08 -15.12
C ALA A 47 -24.90 -5.17 -14.29
N ASN A 48 -24.69 -3.84 -14.40
CA ASN A 48 -25.45 -2.79 -13.74
C ASN A 48 -25.73 -3.07 -12.24
N ARG A 49 -24.69 -3.53 -11.52
CA ARG A 49 -24.76 -3.87 -10.09
C ARG A 49 -24.20 -2.72 -9.25
N GLU A 50 -24.98 -1.64 -9.15
CA GLU A 50 -24.57 -0.41 -8.44
C GLU A 50 -24.10 -0.66 -6.99
N GLY A 51 -24.71 -1.60 -6.27
CA GLY A 51 -24.26 -1.98 -4.92
C GLY A 51 -22.84 -2.58 -4.89
N PHE A 52 -22.54 -3.48 -5.83
CA PHE A 52 -21.20 -4.10 -5.94
C PHE A 52 -20.16 -3.09 -6.44
N LYS A 53 -20.52 -2.24 -7.40
CA LYS A 53 -19.71 -1.12 -7.84
C LYS A 53 -19.33 -0.22 -6.65
N GLY A 54 -20.32 0.22 -5.86
CA GLY A 54 -20.08 1.06 -4.68
C GLY A 54 -19.21 0.38 -3.63
N LEU A 55 -19.45 -0.90 -3.36
CA LEU A 55 -18.65 -1.70 -2.42
C LEU A 55 -17.18 -1.76 -2.84
N PHE A 56 -16.91 -2.17 -4.08
CA PHE A 56 -15.53 -2.31 -4.55
C PHE A 56 -14.84 -0.96 -4.74
N ARG A 57 -15.58 0.09 -5.09
CA ARG A 57 -15.03 1.46 -5.11
C ARG A 57 -14.55 1.88 -3.73
N LYS A 58 -15.37 1.65 -2.69
CA LYS A 58 -15.01 1.95 -1.30
C LYS A 58 -13.79 1.14 -0.85
N LEU A 59 -13.74 -0.15 -1.16
CA LEU A 59 -12.60 -1.01 -0.81
C LEU A 59 -11.31 -0.58 -1.52
N SER A 60 -11.40 -0.17 -2.78
CA SER A 60 -10.29 0.39 -3.56
C SER A 60 -9.72 1.65 -2.89
N ASP A 61 -10.58 2.61 -2.55
CA ASP A 61 -10.17 3.86 -1.91
C ASP A 61 -9.59 3.61 -0.51
N GLU A 62 -10.17 2.69 0.28
CA GLU A 62 -9.61 2.30 1.59
C GLU A 62 -8.23 1.64 1.49
N ALA A 63 -8.01 0.77 0.50
CA ALA A 63 -6.71 0.14 0.27
C ALA A 63 -5.65 1.17 -0.16
N TRP A 64 -6.04 2.11 -1.01
CA TRP A 64 -5.18 3.21 -1.44
C TRP A 64 -4.73 4.10 -0.25
N GLU A 65 -5.67 4.52 0.59
CA GLU A 65 -5.34 5.32 1.79
C GLU A 65 -4.46 4.53 2.78
N LYS A 66 -4.73 3.24 2.99
CA LYS A 66 -3.87 2.38 3.81
C LYS A 66 -2.45 2.29 3.27
N ALA A 67 -2.27 2.15 1.96
CA ALA A 67 -0.95 2.15 1.34
C ALA A 67 -0.20 3.46 1.64
N ILE A 68 -0.86 4.60 1.48
CA ILE A 68 -0.30 5.93 1.79
C ILE A 68 0.11 6.01 3.27
N ASP A 69 -0.72 5.55 4.19
CA ASP A 69 -0.42 5.62 5.63
C ASP A 69 0.75 4.72 6.02
N ILE A 70 0.90 3.55 5.39
CA ILE A 70 2.07 2.69 5.59
C ILE A 70 3.34 3.39 5.07
N ILE A 71 3.28 4.05 3.90
CA ILE A 71 4.41 4.81 3.35
C ILE A 71 4.81 5.97 4.28
N LYS A 72 3.82 6.70 4.81
CA LYS A 72 4.06 7.75 5.83
C LYS A 72 4.71 7.15 7.08
N PHE A 73 4.25 5.98 7.53
CA PHE A 73 4.84 5.31 8.68
C PHE A 73 6.30 4.91 8.46
N ILE A 74 6.62 4.32 7.30
CA ILE A 74 8.00 3.94 6.93
C ILE A 74 8.91 5.16 6.96
N THR A 75 8.49 6.26 6.32
CA THR A 75 9.29 7.48 6.24
C THR A 75 9.43 8.20 7.59
N LYS A 76 8.40 8.15 8.44
CA LYS A 76 8.46 8.66 9.83
C LYS A 76 9.48 7.91 10.70
N ARG A 77 9.83 6.67 10.35
CA ARG A 77 10.83 5.85 11.06
C ARG A 77 12.24 5.96 10.47
N GLY A 78 12.48 6.92 9.57
CA GLY A 78 13.76 7.07 8.88
C GLY A 78 14.00 6.04 7.78
N GLY A 79 12.99 5.23 7.46
CA GLY A 79 13.03 4.31 6.34
C GLY A 79 12.76 4.99 5.00
N ARG A 80 13.02 4.26 3.93
CA ARG A 80 12.71 4.70 2.56
C ARG A 80 11.71 3.75 1.95
N MET A 81 10.78 4.24 1.15
CA MET A 81 9.87 3.37 0.42
C MET A 81 10.57 2.79 -0.80
N ASN A 82 10.38 1.49 -1.06
CA ASN A 82 10.84 0.81 -2.26
C ASN A 82 9.64 0.16 -2.96
N PHE A 83 9.21 0.74 -4.08
CA PHE A 83 8.08 0.23 -4.87
C PHE A 83 8.43 -1.01 -5.71
N ASN A 84 9.73 -1.34 -5.85
CA ASN A 84 10.17 -2.56 -6.53
C ASN A 84 10.16 -3.78 -5.60
N GLN A 85 9.85 -3.60 -4.32
CA GLN A 85 9.72 -4.70 -3.38
C GLN A 85 8.47 -5.51 -3.73
N LEU A 86 8.63 -6.80 -4.02
CA LEU A 86 7.49 -7.62 -4.40
C LEU A 86 6.47 -7.71 -3.25
N PRO A 87 5.17 -7.56 -3.54
CA PRO A 87 4.13 -7.78 -2.55
C PRO A 87 4.21 -9.23 -2.06
N ARG A 88 4.34 -9.41 -0.75
CA ARG A 88 4.39 -10.73 -0.12
C ARG A 88 2.98 -11.12 0.30
N PHE A 89 2.25 -11.76 -0.60
CA PHE A 89 1.10 -12.57 -0.19
C PHE A 89 1.63 -13.88 0.38
N LYS A 90 1.17 -14.27 1.57
CA LYS A 90 1.48 -15.58 2.13
C LYS A 90 0.93 -16.62 1.14
N ARG A 91 1.80 -17.32 0.40
CA ARG A 91 1.40 -18.53 -0.32
C ARG A 91 1.07 -19.57 0.75
N ASN A 92 -0.20 -19.96 0.81
CA ASN A 92 -0.64 -21.12 1.58
C ASN A 92 -0.04 -22.40 0.99
#